data_AF-A0A7C0VXJ1-F1
#
_entry.id   AF-A0A7C0VXJ1-F1
#
_cell.length_a   1.000
_cell.length_b   1.000
_cell.length_c   1.000
_cell.angle_alpha   90.00
_cell.angle_beta   90.00
_cell.angle_gamma   90.00
#
_symmetry.space_group_name_H-M   'P 1'
#
loop_
_entity.id
_entity.type
_entity.pdbx_description
1 polymer ?
#
loop_
_entity_poly.entity_id
_entity_poly.type
_entity_poly.pdbx_seq_one_letter_code
_entity_poly.pdbx_strand_id
1 'polypeptide(L)'
;MNALKSHKFFWTVILILFLCALIPVDPLGAAIKPEEVAVIVNTESKDSLRIGELYARLRNVPTRNIIRISTPVKEGISRTDYERLI
;
A
#
# COMPACT_ATOMS: atom_id res chain seq x y z
N MET A 1 -26.73 -16.07 47.44
CA MET A 1 -25.40 -16.24 46.82
C MET A 1 -25.36 -15.77 45.35
N ASN A 2 -26.05 -14.67 45.00
CA ASN A 2 -26.23 -14.24 43.59
C ASN A 2 -25.67 -12.82 43.28
N ALA A 3 -25.49 -11.95 44.28
CA ALA A 3 -25.03 -10.57 44.06
C ALA A 3 -23.55 -10.47 43.64
N LEU A 4 -22.68 -11.32 44.21
CA LEU A 4 -21.24 -11.32 43.91
C LEU A 4 -20.91 -11.84 42.50
N LYS A 5 -21.76 -12.71 41.94
CA LYS A 5 -21.64 -13.26 40.57
C LYS A 5 -21.98 -12.21 39.51
N SER A 6 -22.98 -11.38 39.78
CA SER A 6 -23.40 -10.27 38.90
C SER A 6 -22.33 -9.19 38.76
N HIS A 7 -21.65 -8.82 39.85
CA HIS A 7 -20.56 -7.84 39.82
C HIS A 7 -19.37 -8.36 39.02
N LYS A 8 -18.93 -9.60 39.25
CA LYS A 8 -17.84 -10.21 38.46
C LYS A 8 -18.20 -10.31 36.98
N PHE A 9 -19.44 -10.69 36.66
CA PHE A 9 -19.94 -10.74 35.29
C PHE A 9 -19.90 -9.36 34.62
N PHE A 10 -20.35 -8.32 35.32
CA PHE A 10 -20.33 -6.94 34.84
C PHE A 10 -18.91 -6.45 34.51
N TRP A 11 -17.94 -6.69 35.41
CA TRP A 11 -16.54 -6.34 35.17
C TRP A 11 -15.91 -7.13 34.04
N THR A 12 -16.24 -8.42 33.90
CA THR A 12 -15.79 -9.23 32.77
C THR A 12 -16.29 -8.67 31.44
N VAL A 13 -17.55 -8.23 31.36
CA VAL A 13 -18.12 -7.62 30.15
C VAL A 13 -17.43 -6.30 29.82
N ILE A 14 -17.20 -5.44 30.82
CA ILE A 14 -16.46 -4.18 30.62
C ILE A 14 -15.04 -4.44 30.13
N LEU A 15 -14.35 -5.43 30.71
CA LEU A 15 -13.00 -5.80 30.29
C LEU A 15 -12.96 -6.26 28.83
N ILE A 16 -13.94 -7.09 28.42
CA ILE A 16 -14.06 -7.55 27.04
C ILE A 16 -14.34 -6.37 26.10
N LEU A 17 -15.25 -5.47 26.44
CA LEU A 17 -15.55 -4.29 25.64
C LEU A 17 -14.33 -3.37 25.50
N PHE A 18 -13.58 -3.18 26.59
CA PHE A 18 -12.33 -2.41 26.58
C PHE A 18 -11.28 -3.07 25.68
N LEU A 19 -11.12 -4.40 25.75
CA LEU A 19 -10.20 -5.15 24.89
C LEU A 19 -10.62 -5.09 23.41
N CYS A 20 -11.92 -5.20 23.11
CA CYS A 20 -12.42 -5.07 21.74
C CYS A 20 -12.19 -3.67 21.15
N ALA A 21 -12.27 -2.62 21.97
CA ALA A 21 -12.00 -1.25 21.54
C ALA A 21 -10.52 -0.98 21.18
N LEU A 22 -9.60 -1.84 21.61
CA LEU A 22 -8.17 -1.74 21.26
C LEU A 22 -7.83 -2.40 19.92
N ILE A 23 -8.78 -3.10 19.28
CA ILE A 23 -8.53 -3.77 18.02
C ILE A 23 -8.59 -2.72 16.90
N PRO A 24 -7.49 -2.48 16.15
CA PRO A 24 -7.52 -1.60 14.99
C PRO A 24 -8.48 -2.18 13.96
N VAL A 25 -9.52 -1.42 13.62
CA VAL A 25 -10.45 -1.78 12.55
C VAL A 25 -9.87 -1.23 11.26
N ASP A 26 -9.33 -2.11 10.41
CA ASP A 26 -9.03 -1.72 9.04
C ASP A 26 -10.34 -1.28 8.37
N PRO A 27 -10.41 -0.06 7.80
CA PRO A 27 -11.61 0.37 7.09
C PRO A 27 -11.87 -0.63 5.96
N LEU A 28 -13.03 -1.27 6.02
CA LEU A 28 -13.53 -2.28 5.07
C LEU A 28 -13.91 -1.65 3.71
N GLY A 29 -13.16 -0.64 3.27
CA GLY A 29 -13.26 -0.06 1.95
C GLY A 29 -12.35 -0.80 0.97
N ALA A 30 -12.79 -0.96 -0.27
CA ALA A 30 -11.97 -1.45 -1.39
C ALA A 30 -10.92 -0.39 -1.84
N ALA A 31 -10.17 0.16 -0.89
CA ALA A 31 -9.07 1.06 -1.18
C ALA A 31 -7.84 0.21 -1.53
N ILE A 32 -7.19 0.55 -2.65
CA ILE A 32 -5.93 -0.09 -3.05
C ILE A 32 -4.89 0.17 -1.95
N LYS A 33 -4.30 -0.90 -1.44
CA LYS A 33 -3.25 -0.84 -0.43
C LYS A 33 -1.89 -0.54 -1.09
N PRO A 34 -0.94 0.10 -0.39
CA PRO A 34 0.38 0.38 -0.94
C PRO A 34 1.11 -0.87 -1.46
N GLU A 35 0.87 -2.02 -0.84
CA GLU A 35 1.44 -3.32 -1.23
C GLU A 35 0.93 -3.83 -2.58
N GLU A 36 -0.21 -3.31 -3.05
CA GLU A 36 -0.87 -3.67 -4.31
C GLU A 36 -0.48 -2.73 -5.46
N VAL A 37 0.32 -1.70 -5.19
CA VAL A 37 0.78 -0.72 -6.18
C VAL A 37 2.19 -1.07 -6.64
N ALA A 38 2.40 -1.19 -7.96
CA ALA A 38 3.71 -1.24 -8.58
C ALA A 38 4.09 0.15 -9.15
N VAL A 39 5.33 0.58 -8.90
CA VAL A 39 5.89 1.83 -9.42
C VAL A 39 6.98 1.48 -10.41
N ILE A 40 6.78 1.80 -11.69
CA ILE A 40 7.79 1.57 -12.73
C ILE A 40 8.57 2.86 -12.96
N VAL A 41 9.90 2.77 -12.88
CA VAL A 41 10.81 3.88 -13.14
C VAL A 41 11.78 3.52 -14.26
N ASN A 42 11.98 4.45 -15.19
CA ASN A 42 13.03 4.32 -16.21
C ASN A 42 14.35 4.85 -15.66
N THR A 43 15.36 3.99 -15.56
CA THR A 43 16.70 4.33 -15.05
C THR A 43 17.42 5.36 -15.92
N GLU A 44 17.07 5.45 -17.20
CA GLU A 44 17.66 6.41 -18.14
C GLU A 44 17.09 7.83 -17.98
N SER A 45 16.02 8.00 -17.19
CA SER A 45 15.38 9.30 -16.91
C SER A 45 15.51 9.69 -15.44
N LYS A 46 16.30 10.74 -15.16
CA LYS A 46 16.47 11.30 -13.81
C LYS A 46 15.15 11.76 -13.20
N ASP A 47 14.26 12.31 -14.02
CA ASP A 47 12.94 12.77 -13.56
C ASP A 47 12.03 11.59 -13.22
N SER A 48 12.07 10.51 -14.02
CA SER A 48 11.33 9.27 -13.72
C SER A 48 11.75 8.67 -12.38
N LEU A 49 13.06 8.57 -12.13
CA LEU A 49 13.59 8.12 -10.85
C LEU A 49 13.12 9.01 -9.69
N ARG A 50 13.32 10.32 -9.82
CA ARG A 50 12.98 11.30 -8.76
C ARG A 50 11.49 11.26 -8.42
N ILE A 51 10.62 11.27 -9.42
CA ILE A 51 9.16 11.29 -9.23
C ILE A 51 8.69 9.94 -8.68
N GLY A 52 9.18 8.83 -9.23
CA GLY A 52 8.79 7.50 -8.78
C GLY A 52 9.18 7.22 -7.34
N GLU A 53 10.39 7.60 -6.93
CA GLU A 53 10.83 7.47 -5.53
C GLU A 53 10.05 8.38 -4.58
N LEU A 54 9.77 9.62 -5.01
CA LEU A 54 8.96 10.55 -4.22
C LEU A 54 7.54 10.00 -4.01
N TYR A 55 6.90 9.51 -5.08
CA TYR A 55 5.58 8.90 -5.02
C TYR A 55 5.57 7.69 -4.09
N ALA A 56 6.54 6.78 -4.24
CA ALA A 56 6.64 5.59 -3.42
C ALA A 56 6.78 5.93 -1.93
N ARG A 57 7.61 6.93 -1.59
CA ARG A 57 7.73 7.42 -0.22
C ARG A 57 6.42 8.02 0.32
N LEU A 58 5.77 8.91 -0.43
CA LEU A 58 4.55 9.58 0.01
C LEU A 58 3.36 8.62 0.17
N ARG A 59 3.37 7.51 -0.56
CA ARG A 59 2.29 6.50 -0.54
C ARG A 59 2.63 5.24 0.26
N ASN A 60 3.80 5.19 0.91
CA ASN A 60 4.29 4.01 1.63
C ASN A 60 4.35 2.75 0.75
N VAL A 61 4.62 2.91 -0.56
CA VAL A 61 4.77 1.76 -1.46
C VAL A 61 6.04 1.00 -1.08
N PRO A 62 5.96 -0.33 -0.86
CA PRO A 62 7.13 -1.12 -0.52
C PRO A 62 8.23 -1.01 -1.59
N THR A 63 9.50 -0.92 -1.18
CA THR A 63 10.62 -0.80 -2.13
C THR A 63 10.70 -1.95 -3.12
N ARG A 64 10.26 -3.16 -2.71
CA ARG A 64 10.19 -4.34 -3.60
C ARG A 64 9.22 -4.17 -4.77
N ASN A 65 8.27 -3.24 -4.66
CA ASN A 65 7.30 -2.92 -5.71
C ASN A 65 7.80 -1.81 -6.65
N ILE A 66 9.01 -1.30 -6.45
CA ILE A 66 9.64 -0.32 -7.35
C ILE A 66 10.42 -1.10 -8.42
N ILE A 67 9.85 -1.16 -9.63
CA ILE A 67 10.41 -1.87 -10.78
C ILE A 67 11.25 -0.88 -11.58
N ARG A 68 12.54 -1.19 -11.74
CA ARG A 68 13.48 -0.39 -12.51
C ARG A 68 13.64 -1.01 -13.89
N ILE A 69 13.40 -0.22 -14.92
CA ILE A 69 13.61 -0.61 -16.32
C ILE A 69 14.59 0.34 -16.98
N SER A 70 15.30 -0.13 -18.00
CA SER A 70 16.18 0.70 -18.83
C SER A 70 15.59 0.77 -20.23
N THR A 71 15.05 1.93 -20.60
CA THR A 71 14.45 2.16 -21.92
C THR A 71 14.80 3.54 -22.46
N PRO A 72 14.71 3.77 -23.79
CA PRO A 72 14.93 5.10 -24.34
C PRO A 72 14.02 6.16 -23.69
N VAL A 73 14.56 7.35 -23.45
CA VAL A 73 13.82 8.50 -22.88
C VAL A 73 12.93 9.17 -23.92
N LYS A 74 13.13 8.87 -25.21
CA LYS A 74 12.34 9.41 -26.31
C LYS A 74 10.90 8.89 -26.20
N GLU A 75 9.95 9.81 -26.10
CA GLU A 75 8.51 9.49 -25.95
C GLU A 75 7.92 8.74 -27.14
N GLY A 76 8.48 8.95 -28.34
CA GLY A 76 7.97 8.38 -29.58
C GLY A 76 8.88 7.33 -30.20
N ILE A 77 8.27 6.29 -30.75
CA ILE A 77 8.90 5.31 -31.62
C ILE A 77 8.43 5.52 -33.06
N SER A 78 9.29 5.28 -34.05
CA SER A 78 8.85 5.33 -35.46
C SER A 78 7.95 4.13 -35.78
N ARG A 79 7.10 4.23 -36.80
CA ARG A 79 6.28 3.09 -37.24
C ARG A 79 7.14 1.87 -37.60
N THR A 80 8.24 2.11 -38.31
CA THR A 80 9.20 1.07 -38.70
C THR A 80 9.86 0.39 -37.49
N ASP A 81 10.25 1.17 -36.48
CA ASP A 81 10.86 0.61 -35.27
C ASP A 81 9.85 -0.17 -34.43
N TYR A 82 8.58 0.28 -34.38
CA TYR A 82 7.50 -0.45 -33.71
C TYR A 82 7.28 -1.83 -34.33
N GLU A 83 7.15 -1.91 -35.66
CA GLU A 83 6.95 -3.17 -36.40
C GLU A 83 8.16 -4.12 -36.30
N ARG A 84 9.35 -3.59 -35.99
CA ARG A 84 10.55 -4.40 -35.78
C ARG A 84 10.62 -5.01 -34.37
N LEU A 85 10.12 -4.31 -33.37
CA LEU A 85 10.35 -4.62 -31.95
C LEU A 85 9.20 -5.42 -31.29
N ILE A 86 8.03 -5.48 -31.91
CA ILE A 86 6.81 -6.14 -31.42
C ILE A 86 6.29 -7.10 -32.51
#